data_AF-A0A3N0ZRC3-F1
#
_entry.id   AF-A0A3N0ZRC3-F1
#
_cell.length_a   1.000
_cell.length_b   1.000
_cell.length_c   1.000
_cell.angle_alpha   90.00
_cell.angle_beta   90.00
_cell.angle_gamma   90.00
#
_symmetry.space_group_name_H-M   'P 1'
#
loop_
_entity.id
_entity.type
_entity.pdbx_description
1 polymer ?
#
loop_
_entity_poly.entity_id
_entity_poly.type
_entity_poly.pdbx_seq_one_letter_code
_entity_poly.pdbx_strand_id
1 'polypeptide(L)'
;MKKLTTILLAIMLIVAMSMTGEAKKRVLIESFTGTWCGPCGVYGKPATEEILTTYAGDVYVAEIHAGGGDPFNIPEYNTLAGAFGITSIPGGLLNREPVNVNGQVQFSVYPTSWKQVVPSILASENVVDVNLFYSINQSTRQLSATIEATFLKAVSMTGGELRFNVYICESNIVGYQNGQGNDYNHKHVCRKMLGGAWGTSGIIPSSVSAGAKYTYKYTFTLDPSWKINDLEFYGTVAEYHASDASQVQILNAIKGVQGAPSSELTSTGPSIMVKPTGTPFSKTFQLKNIGNESITFRINEEVSSRTPSDWTYRLITPSGIVNKNEKTQSAEVTLAKGATADITLELTPGATLGIGDLSIEVFNKYDLTGQRSNGKITAASAEISNLQVNDYDDAKYSILTNMNSAGLTSPVEISASEFEDIGASFNNLSVLVWNCGEKGSLTASEANKINSAINDGVNVFMLGTIIANSTDNAVKSMLNYVGVQFIK
;
A
#
# COMPACT_ATOMS: atom_id res chain seq x y z
N MET A 1 25.01 -23.36 48.30
CA MET A 1 23.65 -23.11 47.78
C MET A 1 23.62 -21.71 47.18
N LYS A 2 23.94 -21.56 45.88
CA LYS A 2 23.82 -20.29 45.15
C LYS A 2 22.49 -20.34 44.38
N LYS A 3 21.59 -19.39 44.67
CA LYS A 3 20.29 -19.26 44.01
C LYS A 3 20.51 -18.72 42.60
N LEU A 4 20.13 -19.49 41.58
CA LEU A 4 19.96 -19.02 40.21
C LEU A 4 18.60 -18.31 40.13
N THR A 5 18.60 -17.02 39.86
CA THR A 5 17.42 -16.26 39.44
C THR A 5 17.40 -16.23 37.92
N THR A 6 16.49 -17.00 37.33
CA THR A 6 16.20 -17.00 35.89
C THR A 6 15.43 -15.71 35.54
N ILE A 7 16.05 -14.83 34.74
CA ILE A 7 15.37 -13.67 34.15
C ILE A 7 14.69 -14.14 32.87
N LEU A 8 13.36 -14.08 32.84
CA LEU A 8 12.54 -14.38 31.67
C LEU A 8 12.64 -13.19 30.70
N LEU A 9 13.38 -13.36 29.62
CA LEU A 9 13.49 -12.37 28.55
C LEU A 9 12.24 -12.45 27.67
N ALA A 10 11.29 -11.52 27.86
CA ALA A 10 10.17 -11.37 26.96
C ALA A 10 10.67 -10.75 25.65
N ILE A 11 10.84 -11.58 24.62
CA ILE A 11 11.11 -11.14 23.25
C ILE A 11 9.80 -10.54 22.72
N MET A 12 9.65 -9.23 22.88
CA MET A 12 8.61 -8.46 22.22
C MET A 12 9.04 -8.32 20.75
N LEU A 13 8.47 -9.16 19.89
CA LEU A 13 8.66 -9.06 18.44
C LEU A 13 7.95 -7.78 17.98
N ILE A 14 8.66 -6.66 17.96
CA ILE A 14 8.20 -5.43 17.31
C ILE A 14 8.34 -5.68 15.82
N VAL A 15 7.25 -6.08 15.18
CA VAL A 15 7.14 -6.00 13.72
C VAL A 15 7.10 -4.51 13.40
N ALA A 16 8.23 -3.97 12.93
CA ALA A 16 8.26 -2.66 12.30
C ALA A 16 7.46 -2.77 11.00
N MET A 17 6.18 -2.40 11.04
CA MET A 17 5.41 -2.13 9.84
C MET A 17 5.88 -0.78 9.31
N SER A 18 6.81 -0.79 8.34
CA SER A 18 7.14 0.39 7.55
C SER A 18 5.86 0.83 6.80
N MET A 19 5.25 1.92 7.22
CA MET A 19 4.05 2.47 6.60
C MET A 19 4.22 3.97 6.32
N THR A 20 5.30 4.36 5.63
CA THR A 20 5.18 5.50 4.71
C THR A 20 4.43 4.99 3.47
N GLY A 21 3.13 4.73 3.62
CA GLY A 21 2.35 4.17 2.53
C GLY A 21 2.27 5.15 1.38
N GLU A 22 3.13 4.98 0.37
CA GLU A 22 2.79 5.33 -1.00
C GLU A 22 1.34 4.90 -1.25
N ALA A 23 0.57 5.70 -1.99
CA ALA A 23 -0.81 5.36 -2.27
C ALA A 23 -0.84 4.03 -3.04
N LYS A 24 -1.20 2.94 -2.34
CA LYS A 24 -1.25 1.58 -2.89
C LYS A 24 -2.67 1.20 -3.28
N LYS A 25 -2.78 0.45 -4.37
CA LYS A 25 -4.00 -0.28 -4.72
C LYS A 25 -4.18 -1.41 -3.72
N ARG A 26 -5.39 -1.56 -3.17
CA ARG A 26 -5.74 -2.62 -2.22
C ARG A 26 -6.95 -3.39 -2.69
N VAL A 27 -7.15 -4.58 -2.14
CA VAL A 27 -8.28 -5.44 -2.48
C VAL A 27 -9.18 -5.60 -1.26
N LEU A 28 -10.48 -5.33 -1.43
CA LEU A 28 -11.51 -5.86 -0.54
C LEU A 28 -12.16 -7.06 -1.22
N ILE A 29 -12.17 -8.20 -0.53
CA ILE A 29 -12.89 -9.40 -0.93
C ILE A 29 -14.20 -9.44 -0.13
N GLU A 30 -15.32 -9.27 -0.84
CA GLU A 30 -16.64 -9.57 -0.29
C GLU A 30 -16.88 -11.08 -0.42
N SER A 31 -16.61 -11.82 0.65
CA SER A 31 -16.65 -13.29 0.71
C SER A 31 -18.05 -13.75 1.13
N PHE A 32 -18.82 -14.31 0.20
CA PHE A 32 -20.15 -14.85 0.45
C PHE A 32 -20.04 -16.23 1.10
N THR A 33 -20.67 -16.39 2.26
CA THR A 33 -20.51 -17.56 3.13
C THR A 33 -21.78 -17.87 3.91
N GLY A 34 -21.75 -18.87 4.79
CA GLY A 34 -22.85 -19.21 5.69
C GLY A 34 -22.45 -20.25 6.71
N THR A 35 -22.95 -20.10 7.94
CA THR A 35 -22.76 -21.04 9.06
C THR A 35 -23.29 -22.43 8.71
N TRP A 36 -24.35 -22.52 7.91
CA TRP A 36 -24.97 -23.76 7.45
C TRP A 36 -24.23 -24.44 6.29
N CYS A 37 -23.31 -23.72 5.62
CA CYS A 37 -22.65 -24.18 4.40
C CYS A 37 -21.37 -24.97 4.72
N GLY A 38 -21.41 -26.29 4.49
CA GLY A 38 -20.27 -27.19 4.70
C GLY A 38 -19.01 -26.79 3.91
N PRO A 39 -19.11 -26.59 2.57
CA PRO A 39 -17.96 -26.14 1.76
C PRO A 39 -17.38 -24.79 2.21
N CYS A 40 -18.21 -23.89 2.73
CA CYS A 40 -17.76 -22.61 3.25
C CYS A 40 -16.85 -22.79 4.47
N GLY A 41 -17.22 -23.71 5.38
CA GLY A 41 -16.38 -24.08 6.52
C GLY A 41 -15.11 -24.82 6.11
N VAL A 42 -15.21 -25.81 5.21
CA VAL A 42 -14.08 -26.69 4.85
C VAL A 42 -13.06 -26.00 3.94
N TYR A 43 -13.51 -25.17 2.99
CA TYR A 43 -12.63 -24.56 1.98
C TYR A 43 -12.63 -23.04 2.01
N GLY A 44 -13.79 -22.42 2.26
CA GLY A 44 -13.91 -20.95 2.28
C GLY A 44 -13.11 -20.31 3.41
N LYS A 45 -13.33 -20.77 4.65
CA LYS A 45 -12.63 -20.22 5.82
C LYS A 45 -11.10 -20.36 5.73
N PRO A 46 -10.52 -21.53 5.38
CA PRO A 46 -9.07 -21.63 5.20
C PRO A 46 -8.52 -20.71 4.11
N ALA A 47 -9.22 -20.54 2.99
CA ALA A 47 -8.79 -19.66 1.90
C ALA A 47 -8.79 -18.17 2.32
N THR A 48 -9.75 -17.74 3.16
CA THR A 48 -9.76 -16.41 3.77
C THR A 48 -8.51 -16.18 4.63
N GLU A 49 -8.17 -17.11 5.53
CA GLU A 49 -6.98 -16.99 6.36
C GLU A 49 -5.70 -16.99 5.53
N GLU A 50 -5.66 -17.82 4.49
CA GLU A 50 -4.52 -17.94 3.59
C GLU A 50 -4.29 -16.65 2.79
N ILE A 51 -5.33 -16.05 2.22
CA ILE A 51 -5.19 -14.83 1.42
C ILE A 51 -4.80 -13.63 2.28
N LEU A 52 -5.39 -13.50 3.47
CA LEU A 52 -5.07 -12.42 4.41
C LEU A 52 -3.63 -12.55 4.94
N THR A 53 -3.15 -13.77 5.17
CA THR A 53 -1.75 -14.01 5.57
C THR A 53 -0.78 -13.72 4.43
N THR A 54 -1.13 -14.13 3.20
CA THR A 54 -0.26 -13.96 2.02
C THR A 54 -0.09 -12.49 1.63
N TYR A 55 -1.14 -11.69 1.77
CA TYR A 55 -1.18 -10.28 1.35
C TYR A 55 -1.53 -9.34 2.51
N ALA A 56 -0.88 -9.55 3.65
CA ALA A 56 -1.14 -8.82 4.88
C ALA A 56 -0.94 -7.29 4.67
N GLY A 57 -2.00 -6.51 4.93
CA GLY A 57 -2.01 -5.05 4.76
C GLY A 57 -2.47 -4.55 3.39
N ASP A 58 -2.50 -5.42 2.37
CA ASP A 58 -2.92 -5.07 1.01
C ASP A 58 -4.27 -5.70 0.62
N VAL A 59 -4.66 -6.79 1.28
CA VAL A 59 -5.96 -7.46 1.10
C VAL A 59 -6.76 -7.44 2.40
N TYR A 60 -8.06 -7.16 2.27
CA TYR A 60 -9.06 -7.23 3.33
C TYR A 60 -10.18 -8.17 2.91
N VAL A 61 -10.84 -8.80 3.88
CA VAL A 61 -11.98 -9.68 3.63
C VAL A 61 -13.15 -9.21 4.49
N ALA A 62 -14.34 -9.14 3.91
CA ALA A 62 -15.60 -8.98 4.61
C ALA A 62 -16.46 -10.22 4.33
N GLU A 63 -16.75 -11.03 5.34
CA GLU A 63 -17.56 -12.23 5.19
C GLU A 63 -19.05 -11.89 5.25
N ILE A 64 -19.73 -12.01 4.11
CA ILE A 64 -21.14 -11.70 3.95
C ILE A 64 -21.96 -12.98 4.04
N HIS A 65 -22.68 -13.14 5.14
CA HIS A 65 -23.43 -14.35 5.44
C HIS A 65 -24.78 -14.41 4.70
N ALA A 66 -25.00 -15.54 4.01
CA ALA A 66 -26.16 -15.81 3.17
C ALA A 66 -27.33 -16.44 3.94
N GLY A 67 -28.54 -16.00 3.59
CA GLY A 67 -29.80 -16.61 4.02
C GLY A 67 -30.33 -16.08 5.35
N GLY A 68 -31.63 -15.79 5.41
CA GLY A 68 -32.28 -15.14 6.57
C GLY A 68 -32.31 -15.96 7.86
N GLY A 69 -31.92 -17.24 7.83
CA GLY A 69 -31.76 -18.08 9.02
C GLY A 69 -30.33 -18.11 9.57
N ASP A 70 -29.37 -17.50 8.87
CA ASP A 70 -28.00 -17.40 9.37
C ASP A 70 -27.91 -16.29 10.43
N PRO A 71 -27.29 -16.55 11.60
CA PRO A 71 -27.24 -15.59 12.69
C PRO A 71 -26.45 -14.31 12.35
N PHE A 72 -25.66 -14.32 11.28
CA PHE A 72 -24.81 -13.21 10.88
C PHE A 72 -25.26 -12.56 9.56
N ASN A 73 -26.44 -12.92 9.05
CA ASN A 73 -26.98 -12.32 7.84
C ASN A 73 -27.15 -10.79 7.98
N ILE A 74 -26.84 -10.07 6.91
CA ILE A 74 -27.07 -8.62 6.81
C ILE A 74 -28.03 -8.32 5.65
N PRO A 75 -28.83 -7.23 5.75
CA PRO A 75 -29.79 -6.86 4.70
C PRO A 75 -29.16 -6.68 3.31
N GLU A 76 -27.90 -6.24 3.26
CA GLU A 76 -27.17 -5.96 2.02
C GLU A 76 -26.85 -7.23 1.19
N TYR A 77 -26.86 -8.42 1.81
CA TYR A 77 -26.54 -9.68 1.13
C TYR A 77 -27.39 -9.90 -0.12
N ASN A 78 -28.73 -9.78 -0.01
CA ASN A 78 -29.63 -10.09 -1.13
C ASN A 78 -29.44 -9.12 -2.30
N THR A 79 -29.13 -7.85 -2.01
CA THR A 79 -28.88 -6.83 -3.02
C THR A 79 -27.59 -7.14 -3.80
N LEU A 80 -26.52 -7.50 -3.10
CA LEU A 80 -25.25 -7.89 -3.74
C LEU A 80 -25.39 -9.21 -4.50
N ALA A 81 -26.01 -10.21 -3.88
CA ALA A 81 -26.22 -11.52 -4.49
C ALA A 81 -27.02 -11.42 -5.80
N GLY A 82 -28.09 -10.62 -5.80
CA GLY A 82 -28.90 -10.38 -7.01
C GLY A 82 -28.14 -9.64 -8.10
N ALA A 83 -27.38 -8.59 -7.75
CA ALA A 83 -26.66 -7.78 -8.72
C ALA A 83 -25.51 -8.51 -9.42
N PHE A 84 -24.81 -9.40 -8.70
CA PHE A 84 -23.66 -10.13 -9.22
C PHE A 84 -23.96 -11.60 -9.56
N GLY A 85 -25.23 -12.01 -9.52
CA GLY A 85 -25.64 -13.37 -9.87
C GLY A 85 -25.06 -14.44 -8.95
N ILE A 86 -24.90 -14.14 -7.65
CA ILE A 86 -24.36 -15.07 -6.66
C ILE A 86 -25.40 -16.16 -6.41
N THR A 87 -25.19 -17.33 -7.01
CA THR A 87 -26.10 -18.48 -6.95
C THR A 87 -25.56 -19.63 -6.09
N SER A 88 -24.30 -19.56 -5.67
CA SER A 88 -23.66 -20.54 -4.81
C SER A 88 -22.65 -19.89 -3.88
N ILE A 89 -22.37 -20.56 -2.76
CA ILE A 89 -21.36 -20.18 -1.78
C ILE A 89 -20.50 -21.42 -1.42
N PRO A 90 -19.20 -21.25 -1.11
CA PRO A 90 -18.49 -19.98 -0.98
C PRO A 90 -18.09 -19.36 -2.33
N GLY A 91 -18.12 -18.03 -2.41
CA GLY A 91 -17.66 -17.26 -3.57
C GLY A 91 -17.25 -15.85 -3.12
N GLY A 92 -16.41 -15.16 -3.89
CA GLY A 92 -15.91 -13.84 -3.52
C GLY A 92 -15.97 -12.85 -4.67
N LEU A 93 -16.39 -11.61 -4.40
CA LEU A 93 -16.17 -10.47 -5.29
C LEU A 93 -14.88 -9.78 -4.87
N LEU A 94 -13.91 -9.68 -5.77
CA LEU A 94 -12.64 -9.01 -5.50
C LEU A 94 -12.72 -7.61 -6.10
N ASN A 95 -12.81 -6.59 -5.25
CA ASN A 95 -13.10 -5.21 -5.66
C ASN A 95 -14.32 -5.06 -6.57
N ARG A 96 -15.22 -6.05 -6.62
CA ARG A 96 -16.35 -6.12 -7.58
C ARG A 96 -15.93 -5.98 -9.05
N GLU A 97 -14.66 -6.22 -9.34
CA GLU A 97 -14.12 -6.15 -10.70
C GLU A 97 -14.41 -7.47 -11.43
N PRO A 98 -14.74 -7.45 -12.73
CA PRO A 98 -14.79 -8.68 -13.52
C PRO A 98 -13.39 -9.25 -13.69
N VAL A 99 -13.18 -10.50 -13.28
CA VAL A 99 -11.86 -11.14 -13.27
C VAL A 99 -11.83 -12.34 -14.21
N ASN A 100 -10.67 -12.57 -14.83
CA ASN A 100 -10.47 -13.70 -15.72
C ASN A 100 -9.85 -14.88 -14.96
N VAL A 101 -10.57 -15.99 -14.88
CA VAL A 101 -10.05 -17.26 -14.38
C VAL A 101 -10.15 -18.28 -15.50
N ASN A 102 -9.01 -18.78 -15.96
CA ASN A 102 -8.91 -19.82 -17.00
C ASN A 102 -9.65 -19.47 -18.30
N GLY A 103 -9.61 -18.20 -18.72
CA GLY A 103 -10.24 -17.72 -19.95
C GLY A 103 -11.72 -17.36 -19.78
N GLN A 104 -12.28 -17.42 -18.57
CA GLN A 104 -13.66 -17.07 -18.27
C GLN A 104 -13.71 -15.82 -17.40
N VAL A 105 -14.36 -14.76 -17.93
CA VAL A 105 -14.61 -13.52 -17.19
C VAL A 105 -15.82 -13.72 -16.29
N GLN A 106 -15.64 -13.49 -14.99
CA GLN A 106 -16.68 -13.64 -13.97
C GLN A 106 -16.49 -12.61 -12.86
N PHE A 107 -17.57 -12.19 -12.22
CA PHE A 107 -17.48 -11.27 -11.08
C PHE A 107 -17.15 -12.00 -9.78
N SER A 108 -17.87 -13.09 -9.51
CA SER A 108 -17.63 -13.92 -8.33
C SER A 108 -16.81 -15.13 -8.69
N VAL A 109 -15.74 -15.36 -7.93
CA VAL A 109 -14.84 -16.50 -8.09
C VAL A 109 -14.81 -17.35 -6.83
N TYR A 110 -14.57 -18.65 -7.00
CA TYR A 110 -14.35 -19.56 -5.88
C TYR A 110 -13.10 -19.17 -5.07
N PRO A 111 -13.07 -19.45 -3.76
CA PRO A 111 -11.95 -19.11 -2.89
C PRO A 111 -10.58 -19.64 -3.37
N THR A 112 -10.55 -20.81 -4.00
CA THR A 112 -9.34 -21.40 -4.57
C THR A 112 -8.69 -20.55 -5.66
N SER A 113 -9.44 -19.65 -6.30
CA SER A 113 -8.95 -18.80 -7.38
C SER A 113 -8.45 -17.43 -6.89
N TRP A 114 -8.66 -17.08 -5.62
CA TRP A 114 -8.30 -15.74 -5.11
C TRP A 114 -6.79 -15.45 -5.24
N LYS A 115 -5.93 -16.44 -4.97
CA LYS A 115 -4.47 -16.30 -5.11
C LYS A 115 -4.01 -16.06 -6.55
N GLN A 116 -4.77 -16.52 -7.53
CA GLN A 116 -4.50 -16.24 -8.94
C GLN A 116 -4.87 -14.81 -9.32
N VAL A 117 -5.95 -14.28 -8.74
CA VAL A 117 -6.58 -13.02 -9.14
C VAL A 117 -6.05 -11.81 -8.37
N VAL A 118 -5.79 -11.94 -7.07
CA VAL A 118 -5.33 -10.82 -6.22
C VAL A 118 -4.10 -10.10 -6.78
N PRO A 119 -3.04 -10.80 -7.26
CA PRO A 119 -1.86 -10.11 -7.80
C PRO A 119 -2.17 -9.17 -8.97
N SER A 120 -3.09 -9.53 -9.87
CA SER A 120 -3.42 -8.68 -11.02
C SER A 120 -4.18 -7.43 -10.59
N ILE A 121 -5.05 -7.53 -9.59
CA ILE A 121 -5.77 -6.37 -9.05
C ILE A 121 -4.79 -5.44 -8.30
N LEU A 122 -3.89 -6.00 -7.50
CA LEU A 122 -2.87 -5.21 -6.79
C LEU A 122 -1.90 -4.49 -7.75
N ALA A 123 -1.59 -5.10 -8.90
CA ALA A 123 -0.77 -4.50 -9.95
C ALA A 123 -1.52 -3.50 -10.85
N SER A 124 -2.85 -3.43 -10.73
CA SER A 124 -3.67 -2.48 -11.49
C SER A 124 -3.41 -1.03 -11.05
N GLU A 125 -3.77 -0.11 -11.93
CA GLU A 125 -3.63 1.33 -11.67
C GLU A 125 -4.39 1.76 -10.40
N ASN A 126 -3.68 2.46 -9.50
CA ASN A 126 -4.29 3.13 -8.37
C ASN A 126 -4.78 4.52 -8.78
N VAL A 127 -6.10 4.71 -8.87
CA VAL A 127 -6.72 5.99 -9.27
C VAL A 127 -7.12 6.87 -8.08
N VAL A 128 -7.22 6.30 -6.87
CA VAL A 128 -7.68 7.00 -5.67
C VAL A 128 -7.02 6.43 -4.41
N ASP A 129 -6.39 7.29 -3.62
CA ASP A 129 -5.96 6.95 -2.27
C ASP A 129 -7.13 7.11 -1.29
N VAL A 130 -7.31 6.14 -0.40
CA VAL A 130 -8.44 6.09 0.54
C VAL A 130 -7.91 5.93 1.95
N ASN A 131 -8.37 6.80 2.84
CA ASN A 131 -8.07 6.74 4.27
C ASN A 131 -9.37 6.62 5.06
N LEU A 132 -9.34 5.84 6.15
CA LEU A 132 -10.46 5.69 7.06
C LEU A 132 -9.99 5.85 8.50
N PHE A 133 -10.64 6.76 9.22
CA PHE A 133 -10.38 7.04 10.61
C PHE A 133 -11.62 6.79 11.42
N TYR A 134 -11.51 6.24 12.63
CA TYR A 134 -12.69 6.00 13.45
C TYR A 134 -12.46 6.21 14.94
N SER A 135 -13.51 6.59 15.65
CA SER A 135 -13.55 6.61 17.11
C SER A 135 -14.85 6.02 17.61
N ILE A 136 -14.81 5.39 18.77
CA ILE A 136 -15.98 4.79 19.42
C ILE A 136 -16.06 5.37 20.83
N ASN A 137 -17.19 6.02 21.15
CA ASN A 137 -17.49 6.32 22.53
C ASN A 137 -17.93 5.01 23.21
N GLN A 138 -17.11 4.46 24.10
CA GLN A 138 -17.38 3.16 24.70
C GLN A 138 -18.66 3.13 25.54
N SER A 139 -18.99 4.23 26.21
CA SER A 139 -20.18 4.31 27.07
C SER A 139 -21.47 4.37 26.26
N THR A 140 -21.48 5.15 25.17
CA THR A 140 -22.68 5.31 24.32
C THR A 140 -22.70 4.38 23.12
N ARG A 141 -21.62 3.62 22.89
CA ARG A 141 -21.38 2.77 21.71
C ARG A 141 -21.51 3.52 20.37
N GLN A 142 -21.32 4.84 20.39
CA GLN A 142 -21.40 5.67 19.19
C GLN A 142 -20.08 5.59 18.42
N LEU A 143 -20.12 4.98 17.24
CA LEU A 143 -19.08 5.06 16.21
C LEU A 143 -19.15 6.39 15.47
N SER A 144 -17.99 6.99 15.25
CA SER A 144 -17.75 8.10 14.33
C SER A 144 -16.64 7.67 13.38
N ALA A 145 -16.93 7.49 12.10
CA ALA A 145 -15.96 7.04 11.10
C ALA A 145 -15.86 8.06 9.95
N THR A 146 -14.68 8.64 9.76
CA THR A 146 -14.37 9.62 8.70
C THR A 146 -13.59 8.93 7.60
N ILE A 147 -14.16 8.86 6.40
CA ILE A 147 -13.51 8.36 5.20
C ILE A 147 -13.05 9.54 4.33
N GLU A 148 -11.87 9.42 3.75
CA GLU A 148 -11.26 10.42 2.89
C GLU A 148 -10.80 9.76 1.58
N ALA A 149 -10.94 10.49 0.48
CA ALA A 149 -10.44 10.12 -0.83
C ALA A 149 -9.55 11.23 -1.38
N THR A 150 -8.37 10.88 -1.87
CA THR A 150 -7.53 11.74 -2.71
C THR A 150 -7.39 11.10 -4.09
N PHE A 151 -8.00 11.69 -5.11
CA PHE A 151 -7.92 11.17 -6.47
C PHE A 151 -6.55 11.44 -7.06
N LEU A 152 -5.84 10.38 -7.44
CA LEU A 152 -4.50 10.46 -8.02
C LEU A 152 -4.58 10.76 -9.52
N LYS A 153 -5.70 10.39 -10.15
CA LYS A 153 -6.01 10.62 -11.56
C LYS A 153 -7.43 11.18 -11.71
N ALA A 154 -7.70 11.78 -12.86
CA ALA A 154 -9.06 12.19 -13.19
C ALA A 154 -9.94 10.95 -13.44
N VAL A 155 -11.16 10.97 -12.92
CA VAL A 155 -12.16 9.90 -13.11
C VAL A 155 -13.45 10.56 -13.55
N SER A 156 -14.12 10.02 -14.56
CA SER A 156 -15.38 10.55 -15.05
C SER A 156 -16.34 9.42 -15.41
N MET A 157 -17.50 9.41 -14.76
CA MET A 157 -18.58 8.45 -14.99
C MET A 157 -19.73 9.10 -15.76
N THR A 158 -20.22 8.42 -16.79
CA THR A 158 -21.45 8.83 -17.51
C THR A 158 -22.60 7.98 -17.03
N GLY A 159 -23.66 8.59 -16.49
CA GLY A 159 -24.82 7.86 -15.94
C GLY A 159 -24.59 7.17 -14.60
N GLY A 160 -23.37 7.26 -14.04
CA GLY A 160 -22.99 6.72 -12.75
C GLY A 160 -22.44 7.78 -11.80
N GLU A 161 -22.00 7.33 -10.62
CA GLU A 161 -21.45 8.18 -9.57
C GLU A 161 -20.39 7.45 -8.74
N LEU A 162 -19.55 8.23 -8.07
CA LEU A 162 -18.55 7.73 -7.14
C LEU A 162 -19.13 7.81 -5.72
N ARG A 163 -18.94 6.75 -4.93
CA ARG A 163 -19.57 6.60 -3.62
C ARG A 163 -18.59 6.15 -2.56
N PHE A 164 -18.78 6.71 -1.37
CA PHE A 164 -18.12 6.23 -0.15
C PHE A 164 -18.90 5.08 0.48
N ASN A 165 -18.22 4.17 1.16
CA ASN A 165 -18.85 3.22 2.07
C ASN A 165 -17.91 2.88 3.23
N VAL A 166 -18.49 2.43 4.35
CA VAL A 166 -17.75 1.88 5.49
C VAL A 166 -18.42 0.58 5.91
N TYR A 167 -17.65 -0.50 5.90
CA TYR A 167 -18.04 -1.82 6.37
C TYR A 167 -17.67 -1.93 7.84
N ILE A 168 -18.59 -2.45 8.64
CA ILE A 168 -18.31 -2.89 10.01
C ILE A 168 -18.23 -4.41 9.96
N CYS A 169 -17.08 -4.95 10.33
CA CYS A 169 -16.86 -6.38 10.48
C CYS A 169 -16.53 -6.71 11.93
N GLU A 170 -16.81 -7.94 12.35
CA GLU A 170 -16.52 -8.43 13.70
C GLU A 170 -15.77 -9.76 13.62
N SER A 171 -14.75 -9.91 14.46
CA SER A 171 -13.99 -11.13 14.62
C SER A 171 -14.21 -11.77 15.99
N ASN A 172 -13.59 -12.93 16.23
CA ASN A 172 -13.60 -13.60 17.54
C ASN A 172 -15.01 -13.98 18.04
N ILE A 173 -15.89 -14.37 17.10
CA ILE A 173 -17.24 -14.85 17.41
C ILE A 173 -17.21 -16.38 17.42
N VAL A 174 -17.26 -16.97 18.61
CA VAL A 174 -17.32 -18.43 18.77
C VAL A 174 -18.74 -18.90 18.49
N GLY A 175 -18.89 -19.85 17.57
CA GLY A 175 -20.19 -20.46 17.27
C GLY A 175 -20.11 -21.56 16.21
N TYR A 176 -21.28 -22.12 15.87
CA TYR A 176 -21.37 -23.22 14.93
C TYR A 176 -20.95 -22.82 13.51
N GLN A 177 -20.20 -23.71 12.85
CA GLN A 177 -19.95 -23.68 11.41
C GLN A 177 -19.99 -25.11 10.87
N ASN A 178 -20.84 -25.36 9.89
CA ASN A 178 -20.90 -26.64 9.20
C ASN A 178 -19.53 -26.94 8.55
N GLY A 179 -19.02 -28.16 8.77
CA GLY A 179 -17.67 -28.57 8.38
C GLY A 179 -16.57 -28.24 9.39
N GLN A 180 -16.86 -27.49 10.47
CA GLN A 180 -15.88 -27.10 11.51
C GLN A 180 -16.34 -27.37 12.95
N GLY A 181 -17.65 -27.49 13.21
CA GLY A 181 -18.21 -27.83 14.53
C GLY A 181 -18.82 -26.65 15.27
N ASN A 182 -19.17 -26.85 16.55
CA ASN A 182 -19.93 -25.89 17.37
C ASN A 182 -19.09 -24.72 17.93
N ASP A 183 -17.79 -24.89 18.05
CA ASP A 183 -16.88 -23.94 18.70
C ASP A 183 -15.93 -23.28 17.69
N TYR A 184 -16.39 -23.11 16.44
CA TYR A 184 -15.61 -22.45 15.40
C TYR A 184 -15.48 -20.95 15.69
N ASN A 185 -14.27 -20.41 15.51
CA ASN A 185 -14.02 -18.99 15.68
C ASN A 185 -14.25 -18.23 14.36
N HIS A 186 -15.40 -17.59 14.21
CA HIS A 186 -15.69 -16.75 13.06
C HIS A 186 -14.92 -15.42 13.12
N LYS A 187 -14.35 -15.03 11.99
CA LYS A 187 -13.55 -13.81 11.82
C LYS A 187 -14.06 -12.99 10.63
N HIS A 188 -13.83 -11.68 10.67
CA HIS A 188 -14.16 -10.77 9.57
C HIS A 188 -15.64 -10.80 9.14
N VAL A 189 -16.54 -11.17 10.04
CA VAL A 189 -17.98 -11.28 9.78
C VAL A 189 -18.55 -9.89 9.53
N CYS A 190 -19.03 -9.63 8.32
CA CYS A 190 -19.63 -8.34 7.98
C CYS A 190 -20.95 -8.18 8.75
N ARG A 191 -21.00 -7.17 9.61
CA ARG A 191 -22.14 -6.81 10.45
C ARG A 191 -23.02 -5.74 9.83
N LYS A 192 -22.42 -4.82 9.08
CA LYS A 192 -23.14 -3.70 8.44
C LYS A 192 -22.31 -3.03 7.36
N MET A 193 -22.98 -2.53 6.32
CA MET A 193 -22.43 -1.54 5.40
C MET A 193 -23.14 -0.20 5.64
N LEU A 194 -22.41 0.83 6.08
CA LEU A 194 -23.02 2.08 6.56
C LEU A 194 -23.69 2.89 5.45
N GLY A 195 -23.18 2.79 4.22
CA GLY A 195 -23.83 3.32 3.01
C GLY A 195 -24.74 2.31 2.30
N GLY A 196 -25.06 1.17 2.93
CA GLY A 196 -25.75 0.04 2.28
C GLY A 196 -24.88 -0.67 1.25
N ALA A 197 -25.49 -1.53 0.42
CA ALA A 197 -24.77 -2.34 -0.57
C ALA A 197 -23.96 -1.51 -1.59
N TRP A 198 -24.40 -0.28 -1.85
CA TRP A 198 -23.89 0.58 -2.91
C TRP A 198 -23.12 1.80 -2.42
N GLY A 199 -23.00 2.01 -1.11
CA GLY A 199 -22.41 3.22 -0.57
C GLY A 199 -23.32 4.46 -0.66
N THR A 200 -22.84 5.56 -0.11
CA THR A 200 -23.55 6.84 -0.01
C THR A 200 -23.33 7.70 -1.26
N SER A 201 -24.43 8.11 -1.89
CA SER A 201 -24.46 8.96 -3.08
C SER A 201 -24.26 10.45 -2.76
N GLY A 202 -23.92 11.22 -3.78
CA GLY A 202 -23.96 12.69 -3.75
C GLY A 202 -22.84 13.40 -2.98
N ILE A 203 -21.82 12.66 -2.52
CA ILE A 203 -20.65 13.25 -1.84
C ILE A 203 -19.49 13.50 -2.81
N ILE A 204 -19.20 12.51 -3.65
CA ILE A 204 -18.17 12.61 -4.69
C ILE A 204 -18.89 12.87 -6.02
N PRO A 205 -18.56 13.94 -6.75
CA PRO A 205 -19.11 14.18 -8.08
C PRO A 205 -18.81 13.03 -9.04
N SER A 206 -19.63 12.86 -10.08
CA SER A 206 -19.39 11.86 -11.12
C SER A 206 -18.17 12.17 -11.99
N SER A 207 -17.63 13.38 -11.93
CA SER A 207 -16.40 13.80 -12.61
C SER A 207 -15.47 14.48 -11.62
N VAL A 208 -14.27 13.94 -11.44
CA VAL A 208 -13.25 14.40 -10.50
C VAL A 208 -11.93 14.61 -11.23
N SER A 209 -11.20 15.67 -10.85
CA SER A 209 -9.86 15.95 -11.37
C SER A 209 -8.78 15.27 -10.51
N ALA A 210 -7.61 15.03 -11.10
CA ALA A 210 -6.44 14.59 -10.33
C ALA A 210 -6.10 15.61 -9.24
N GLY A 211 -5.75 15.12 -8.04
CA GLY A 211 -5.50 15.91 -6.83
C GLY A 211 -6.76 16.30 -6.04
N ALA A 212 -7.97 16.04 -6.56
CA ALA A 212 -9.21 16.36 -5.85
C ALA A 212 -9.36 15.52 -4.57
N LYS A 213 -9.82 16.16 -3.50
CA LYS A 213 -10.03 15.53 -2.19
C LYS A 213 -11.48 15.60 -1.77
N TYR A 214 -12.00 14.50 -1.23
CA TYR A 214 -13.34 14.40 -0.68
C TYR A 214 -13.31 13.72 0.68
N THR A 215 -14.22 14.10 1.56
CA THR A 215 -14.34 13.52 2.90
C THR A 215 -15.81 13.30 3.25
N TYR A 216 -16.09 12.24 4.01
CA TYR A 216 -17.41 11.97 4.55
C TYR A 216 -17.33 11.36 5.93
N LYS A 217 -18.26 11.74 6.81
CA LYS A 217 -18.33 11.23 8.18
C LYS A 217 -19.60 10.41 8.38
N TYR A 218 -19.42 9.12 8.61
CA TYR A 218 -20.47 8.24 9.11
C TYR A 218 -20.57 8.32 10.63
N THR A 219 -21.79 8.23 11.14
CA THR A 219 -22.07 7.98 12.56
C THR A 219 -23.01 6.79 12.68
N PHE A 220 -22.75 5.91 13.63
CA PHE A 220 -23.55 4.69 13.82
C PHE A 220 -23.54 4.25 15.29
N THR A 221 -24.67 3.80 15.81
CA THR A 221 -24.74 3.26 17.17
C THR A 221 -24.55 1.75 17.08
N LEU A 222 -23.43 1.26 17.62
CA LEU A 222 -23.06 -0.15 17.53
C LEU A 222 -24.02 -1.02 18.35
N ASP A 223 -24.46 -2.13 17.76
CA ASP A 223 -25.33 -3.09 18.43
C ASP A 223 -24.69 -3.56 19.75
N PRO A 224 -25.42 -3.59 20.88
CA PRO A 224 -24.88 -4.03 22.17
C PRO A 224 -24.29 -5.43 22.17
N SER A 225 -24.72 -6.32 21.28
CA SER A 225 -24.22 -7.69 21.16
C SER A 225 -22.82 -7.79 20.54
N TRP A 226 -22.37 -6.75 19.82
CA TRP A 226 -21.05 -6.75 19.18
C TRP A 226 -19.94 -6.42 20.17
N LYS A 227 -18.80 -7.10 20.06
CA LYS A 227 -17.63 -6.86 20.91
C LYS A 227 -16.79 -5.75 20.29
N ILE A 228 -16.78 -4.57 20.91
CA ILE A 228 -16.09 -3.37 20.39
C ILE A 228 -14.63 -3.65 20.03
N ASN A 229 -13.91 -4.40 20.87
CA ASN A 229 -12.49 -4.70 20.67
C ASN A 229 -12.22 -5.70 19.54
N ASP A 230 -13.26 -6.39 19.07
CA ASP A 230 -13.16 -7.34 17.96
C ASP A 230 -13.76 -6.76 16.66
N LEU A 231 -14.13 -5.48 16.64
CA LEU A 231 -14.61 -4.80 15.44
C LEU A 231 -13.46 -4.34 14.54
N GLU A 232 -13.68 -4.46 13.25
CA GLU A 232 -12.83 -3.96 12.19
C GLU A 232 -13.68 -3.11 11.23
N PHE A 233 -13.07 -2.07 10.68
CA PHE A 233 -13.75 -1.16 9.76
C PHE A 233 -13.02 -1.13 8.44
N TYR A 234 -13.73 -1.25 7.32
CA TYR A 234 -13.14 -1.12 5.99
C TYR A 234 -13.81 0.01 5.23
N GLY A 235 -13.02 0.99 4.79
CA GLY A 235 -13.48 2.12 3.99
C GLY A 235 -13.30 1.82 2.52
N THR A 236 -14.26 2.20 1.69
CA THR A 236 -14.18 2.01 0.23
C THR A 236 -14.58 3.27 -0.51
N VAL A 237 -13.92 3.52 -1.64
CA VAL A 237 -14.43 4.37 -2.72
C VAL A 237 -14.79 3.45 -3.88
N ALA A 238 -16.02 3.53 -4.34
CA ALA A 238 -16.53 2.67 -5.41
C ALA A 238 -17.24 3.49 -6.48
N GLU A 239 -17.19 2.98 -7.70
CA GLU A 239 -18.12 3.34 -8.76
C GLU A 239 -19.51 2.82 -8.43
N TYR A 240 -20.52 3.48 -8.97
CA TYR A 240 -21.88 2.97 -8.96
C TYR A 240 -22.62 3.34 -10.24
N HIS A 241 -23.21 2.33 -10.89
CA HIS A 241 -24.13 2.48 -12.00
C HIS A 241 -25.33 1.54 -11.82
N ALA A 242 -26.55 2.10 -11.85
CA ALA A 242 -27.75 1.35 -11.46
C ALA A 242 -28.08 0.15 -12.37
N SER A 243 -27.61 0.18 -13.62
CA SER A 243 -27.92 -0.84 -14.63
C SER A 243 -26.70 -1.57 -15.18
N ASP A 244 -25.50 -1.32 -14.63
CA ASP A 244 -24.26 -1.92 -15.15
C ASP A 244 -23.38 -2.40 -14.00
N ALA A 245 -23.39 -3.71 -13.76
CA ALA A 245 -22.60 -4.35 -12.71
C ALA A 245 -21.08 -4.26 -12.98
N SER A 246 -20.64 -3.94 -14.20
CA SER A 246 -19.23 -3.69 -14.49
C SER A 246 -18.75 -2.31 -14.04
N GLN A 247 -19.68 -1.41 -13.69
CA GLN A 247 -19.43 -0.04 -13.22
C GLN A 247 -19.89 0.16 -11.76
N VAL A 248 -19.79 -0.89 -10.95
CA VAL A 248 -19.97 -0.84 -9.48
C VAL A 248 -18.69 -1.26 -8.74
N GLN A 249 -17.54 -1.08 -9.39
CA GLN A 249 -16.24 -1.54 -8.91
C GLN A 249 -15.77 -0.73 -7.71
N ILE A 250 -15.11 -1.40 -6.76
CA ILE A 250 -14.39 -0.76 -5.66
C ILE A 250 -13.04 -0.31 -6.22
N LEU A 251 -12.89 1.01 -6.37
CA LEU A 251 -11.66 1.60 -6.90
C LEU A 251 -10.49 1.43 -5.94
N ASN A 252 -10.73 1.57 -4.63
CA ASN A 252 -9.76 1.24 -3.60
C ASN A 252 -10.45 1.01 -2.24
N ALA A 253 -9.75 0.33 -1.34
CA ALA A 253 -10.22 0.02 0.01
C ALA A 253 -9.11 0.21 1.05
N ILE A 254 -9.49 0.40 2.32
CA ILE A 254 -8.53 0.56 3.42
C ILE A 254 -9.10 0.03 4.73
N LYS A 255 -8.27 -0.57 5.60
CA LYS A 255 -8.65 -0.83 6.98
C LYS A 255 -8.57 0.45 7.81
N GLY A 256 -9.63 0.73 8.55
CA GLY A 256 -9.74 1.90 9.40
C GLY A 256 -8.73 1.90 10.52
N VAL A 257 -8.20 3.08 10.82
CA VAL A 257 -7.31 3.33 11.95
C VAL A 257 -8.10 4.01 13.06
N GLN A 258 -7.95 3.53 14.29
CA GLN A 258 -8.60 4.15 15.44
C GLN A 258 -7.94 5.51 15.74
N GLY A 259 -8.75 6.48 16.14
CA GLY A 259 -8.34 7.87 16.33
C GLY A 259 -8.67 8.74 15.11
N ALA A 260 -8.73 10.05 15.33
CA ALA A 260 -8.81 11.03 14.24
C ALA A 260 -7.39 11.36 13.77
N PRO A 261 -7.21 11.73 12.48
CA PRO A 261 -5.93 12.22 12.01
C PRO A 261 -5.58 13.46 12.84
N SER A 262 -4.44 13.42 13.52
CA SER A 262 -4.00 14.51 14.42
C SER A 262 -2.90 15.35 13.77
N SER A 263 -2.19 14.78 12.80
CA SER A 263 -1.16 15.42 12.00
C SER A 263 -1.47 15.37 10.51
N GLU A 264 -1.12 16.43 9.80
CA GLU A 264 -0.98 16.45 8.35
C GLU A 264 0.49 16.75 8.04
N LEU A 265 1.12 15.95 7.17
CA LEU A 265 2.50 16.17 6.73
C LEU A 265 2.50 16.39 5.21
N THR A 266 2.99 17.56 4.79
CA THR A 266 3.06 17.92 3.36
C THR A 266 4.50 18.24 2.98
N SER A 267 4.87 18.04 1.72
CA SER A 267 6.17 18.46 1.20
C SER A 267 6.06 18.80 -0.29
N THR A 268 7.01 19.58 -0.79
CA THR A 268 7.16 19.88 -2.22
C THR A 268 8.55 19.50 -2.68
N GLY A 269 8.73 19.38 -4.00
CA GLY A 269 10.01 19.00 -4.60
C GLY A 269 10.27 17.47 -4.61
N PRO A 270 11.42 17.07 -5.17
CA PRO A 270 11.73 15.67 -5.45
C PRO A 270 11.83 14.87 -4.14
N SER A 271 11.48 13.58 -4.17
CA SER A 271 11.68 12.64 -3.05
C SER A 271 12.96 11.82 -3.19
N ILE A 272 13.56 11.83 -4.38
CA ILE A 272 14.82 11.17 -4.69
C ILE A 272 15.75 12.13 -5.44
N MET A 273 17.04 12.14 -5.10
CA MET A 273 18.04 12.99 -5.75
C MET A 273 19.40 12.30 -5.85
N VAL A 274 20.13 12.58 -6.93
CA VAL A 274 21.56 12.27 -7.04
C VAL A 274 22.38 13.37 -6.35
N LYS A 275 23.30 12.98 -5.46
CA LYS A 275 24.16 13.92 -4.72
C LYS A 275 25.61 13.46 -4.68
N PRO A 276 26.58 14.37 -4.86
CA PRO A 276 27.99 14.07 -4.65
C PRO A 276 28.26 13.65 -3.21
N THR A 277 29.34 12.89 -3.04
CA THR A 277 29.87 12.53 -1.73
C THR A 277 30.08 13.78 -0.87
N GLY A 278 29.60 13.74 0.38
CA GLY A 278 29.68 14.85 1.33
C GLY A 278 28.67 15.98 1.13
N THR A 279 27.80 15.92 0.10
CA THR A 279 26.76 16.93 -0.14
C THR A 279 25.38 16.42 0.29
N PRO A 280 24.69 17.08 1.24
CA PRO A 280 23.37 16.63 1.69
C PRO A 280 22.29 16.78 0.62
N PHE A 281 21.42 15.79 0.52
CA PHE A 281 20.06 15.98 0.02
C PHE A 281 19.17 16.42 1.17
N SER A 282 18.63 17.64 1.08
CA SER A 282 17.75 18.22 2.08
C SER A 282 16.32 18.32 1.54
N LYS A 283 15.33 17.88 2.33
CA LYS A 283 13.90 18.05 2.04
C LYS A 283 13.14 18.44 3.29
N THR A 284 12.31 19.48 3.16
CA THR A 284 11.44 19.96 4.24
C THR A 284 10.02 19.43 4.08
N PHE A 285 9.49 18.93 5.19
CA PHE A 285 8.12 18.53 5.38
C PHE A 285 7.44 19.52 6.33
N GLN A 286 6.30 20.07 5.94
CA GLN A 286 5.47 20.89 6.82
C GLN A 286 4.52 20.00 7.60
N LEU A 287 4.75 19.88 8.90
CA LEU A 287 3.88 19.22 9.87
C LEU A 287 2.84 20.20 10.37
N LYS A 288 1.56 19.85 10.28
CA LYS A 288 0.44 20.63 10.78
C LYS A 288 -0.34 19.85 11.83
N ASN A 289 -0.68 20.52 12.93
CA ASN A 289 -1.64 19.99 13.89
C ASN A 289 -3.06 20.20 13.35
N ILE A 290 -3.72 19.11 12.94
CA ILE A 290 -5.12 19.11 12.50
C ILE A 290 -6.09 18.60 13.56
N GLY A 291 -5.58 18.25 14.76
CA GLY A 291 -6.40 17.93 15.92
C GLY A 291 -7.12 19.15 16.49
N ASN A 292 -7.96 18.92 17.48
CA ASN A 292 -8.83 19.92 18.10
C ASN A 292 -8.17 20.71 19.24
N GLU A 293 -6.96 20.36 19.64
CA GLU A 293 -6.25 20.90 20.79
C GLU A 293 -4.72 20.86 20.57
N SER A 294 -3.94 21.37 21.53
CA SER A 294 -2.48 21.36 21.44
C SER A 294 -1.97 19.91 21.53
N ILE A 295 -1.09 19.51 20.61
CA ILE A 295 -0.58 18.14 20.52
C ILE A 295 0.94 18.17 20.53
N THR A 296 1.52 17.24 21.28
CA THR A 296 2.96 16.93 21.21
C THR A 296 3.15 15.76 20.27
N PHE A 297 3.72 16.02 19.10
CA PHE A 297 4.08 15.00 18.13
C PHE A 297 5.43 14.43 18.48
N ARG A 298 5.53 13.10 18.45
CA ARG A 298 6.79 12.37 18.44
C ARG A 298 7.17 12.08 16.99
N ILE A 299 8.44 12.30 16.67
CA ILE A 299 9.00 12.10 15.34
C ILE A 299 10.10 11.05 15.52
N ASN A 300 9.90 9.89 14.92
CA ASN A 300 10.88 8.82 14.87
C ASN A 300 11.50 8.81 13.47
N GLU A 301 12.82 8.79 13.39
CA GLU A 301 13.55 8.59 12.15
C GLU A 301 13.99 7.13 11.97
N GLU A 302 14.08 6.70 10.72
CA GLU A 302 14.57 5.39 10.33
C GLU A 302 15.47 5.52 9.10
N VAL A 303 16.62 4.84 9.12
CA VAL A 303 17.51 4.70 7.96
C VAL A 303 17.42 3.28 7.46
N SER A 304 17.16 3.12 6.15
CA SER A 304 17.02 1.78 5.57
C SER A 304 18.34 1.01 5.60
N SER A 305 18.24 -0.32 5.62
CA SER A 305 19.41 -1.21 5.49
C SER A 305 20.11 -1.10 4.14
N ARG A 306 19.47 -0.51 3.11
CA ARG A 306 20.10 -0.19 1.82
C ARG A 306 21.11 0.94 1.93
N THR A 307 20.95 1.83 2.90
CA THR A 307 21.82 2.98 3.11
C THR A 307 23.22 2.55 3.54
N PRO A 308 24.29 2.93 2.83
CA PRO A 308 25.64 2.56 3.22
C PRO A 308 26.00 3.08 4.61
N SER A 309 26.73 2.26 5.38
CA SER A 309 26.93 2.48 6.83
C SER A 309 27.65 3.79 7.17
N ASP A 310 28.51 4.27 6.26
CA ASP A 310 29.31 5.49 6.38
C ASP A 310 28.53 6.76 5.98
N TRP A 311 27.31 6.64 5.46
CA TRP A 311 26.46 7.79 5.20
C TRP A 311 25.96 8.40 6.51
N THR A 312 25.74 9.71 6.48
CA THR A 312 25.27 10.48 7.63
C THR A 312 23.92 11.11 7.35
N TYR A 313 23.15 11.34 8.40
CA TYR A 313 21.86 12.01 8.29
C TYR A 313 21.59 12.96 9.45
N ARG A 314 20.66 13.90 9.22
CA ARG A 314 20.17 14.85 10.21
C ARG A 314 18.66 14.97 10.11
N LEU A 315 18.00 15.03 11.26
CA LEU A 315 16.61 15.45 11.40
C LEU A 315 16.62 16.83 12.07
N ILE A 316 16.11 17.84 11.39
CA ILE A 316 16.06 19.21 11.87
C ILE A 316 14.60 19.54 12.19
N THR A 317 14.35 19.96 13.43
CA THR A 317 13.04 20.34 13.94
C THR A 317 13.12 21.72 14.61
N PRO A 318 12.00 22.40 14.90
CA PRO A 318 12.01 23.63 15.69
C PRO A 318 12.62 23.44 17.08
N SER A 319 12.57 22.21 17.61
CA SER A 319 13.11 21.85 18.93
C SER A 319 14.62 21.59 18.91
N GLY A 320 15.26 21.54 17.73
CA GLY A 320 16.69 21.28 17.56
C GLY A 320 17.00 20.23 16.50
N ILE A 321 18.27 19.83 16.45
CA ILE A 321 18.82 18.89 15.47
C ILE A 321 19.05 17.53 16.15
N VAL A 322 18.60 16.46 15.52
CA VAL A 322 18.92 15.07 15.87
C VAL A 322 19.89 14.52 14.83
N ASN A 323 21.01 13.95 15.27
CA ASN A 323 22.07 13.41 14.42
C ASN A 323 22.29 11.92 14.71
N LYS A 324 22.65 11.13 13.69
CA LYS A 324 23.02 9.70 13.80
C LYS A 324 24.06 9.38 14.89
N ASN A 325 24.87 10.36 15.29
CA ASN A 325 25.98 10.18 16.24
C ASN A 325 25.60 10.48 17.70
N GLU A 326 24.37 10.92 17.98
CA GLU A 326 23.90 11.28 19.32
C GLU A 326 22.69 10.43 19.73
N LYS A 327 22.64 10.00 21.00
CA LYS A 327 21.74 8.95 21.53
C LYS A 327 20.23 9.26 21.52
N THR A 328 19.77 10.32 20.89
CA THR A 328 18.35 10.72 20.93
C THR A 328 17.62 10.13 19.73
N GLN A 329 16.89 9.03 19.94
CA GLN A 329 16.21 8.26 18.89
C GLN A 329 14.80 8.79 18.52
N SER A 330 14.41 9.97 19.02
CA SER A 330 13.13 10.60 18.66
C SER A 330 13.11 12.09 18.99
N ALA A 331 12.65 12.93 18.06
CA ALA A 331 12.37 14.35 18.32
C ALA A 331 10.91 14.55 18.79
N GLU A 332 10.65 15.65 19.49
CA GLU A 332 9.29 16.03 19.88
C GLU A 332 9.02 17.48 19.47
N VAL A 333 7.82 17.72 18.92
CA VAL A 333 7.34 19.05 18.52
C VAL A 333 5.94 19.25 19.07
N THR A 334 5.75 20.26 19.90
CA THR A 334 4.43 20.64 20.40
C THR A 334 3.85 21.76 19.56
N LEU A 335 2.67 21.52 18.98
CA LEU A 335 1.96 22.47 18.13
C LEU A 335 0.59 22.79 18.71
N ALA A 336 0.27 24.08 18.80
CA ALA A 336 -1.09 24.52 19.06
C ALA A 336 -2.03 24.05 17.93
N LYS A 337 -3.34 24.01 18.21
CA LYS A 337 -4.37 23.68 17.22
C LYS A 337 -4.17 24.49 15.93
N GLY A 338 -4.09 23.82 14.78
CA GLY A 338 -3.97 24.46 13.47
C GLY A 338 -2.59 25.03 13.15
N ALA A 339 -1.64 25.00 14.09
CA ALA A 339 -0.28 25.49 13.87
C ALA A 339 0.53 24.52 13.00
N THR A 340 1.55 25.04 12.33
CA THR A 340 2.49 24.30 11.48
C THR A 340 3.92 24.41 12.00
N ALA A 341 4.74 23.44 11.66
CA ALA A 341 6.19 23.45 11.86
C ALA A 341 6.90 22.75 10.69
N ASP A 342 8.09 23.22 10.37
CA ASP A 342 8.95 22.61 9.36
C ASP A 342 9.83 21.54 9.99
N ILE A 343 9.85 20.36 9.37
CA ILE A 343 10.68 19.21 9.71
C ILE A 343 11.56 18.91 8.49
N THR A 344 12.87 19.03 8.63
CA THR A 344 13.80 18.83 7.50
C THR A 344 14.61 17.57 7.69
N LEU A 345 14.61 16.74 6.65
CA LEU A 345 15.49 15.59 6.52
C LEU A 345 16.70 15.94 5.69
N GLU A 346 17.88 15.59 6.17
CA GLU A 346 19.13 15.64 5.39
C GLU A 346 19.78 14.27 5.35
N LEU A 347 20.06 13.77 4.15
CA LEU A 347 20.83 12.55 3.92
C LEU A 347 22.07 12.88 3.10
N THR A 348 23.25 12.54 3.62
CA THR A 348 24.55 12.90 3.03
C THR A 348 25.29 11.65 2.59
N PRO A 349 25.54 11.47 1.28
CA PRO A 349 26.34 10.36 0.77
C PRO A 349 27.76 10.33 1.34
N GLY A 350 28.20 9.15 1.76
CA GLY A 350 29.56 8.84 2.20
C GLY A 350 30.44 8.34 1.05
N ALA A 351 31.62 7.81 1.40
CA ALA A 351 32.59 7.27 0.46
C ALA A 351 32.13 5.96 -0.19
N THR A 352 31.32 5.15 0.51
CA THR A 352 30.70 3.96 -0.09
C THR A 352 29.59 4.40 -1.04
N LEU A 353 29.78 4.12 -2.33
CA LEU A 353 28.79 4.42 -3.35
C LEU A 353 27.55 3.56 -3.14
N GLY A 354 26.38 4.16 -3.28
CA GLY A 354 25.13 3.43 -3.11
C GLY A 354 23.91 4.33 -3.20
N ILE A 355 22.79 3.78 -2.74
CA ILE A 355 21.53 4.48 -2.59
C ILE A 355 21.11 4.34 -1.14
N GLY A 356 20.73 5.45 -0.53
CA GLY A 356 20.29 5.50 0.86
C GLY A 356 18.91 6.09 1.00
N ASP A 357 18.20 5.64 2.02
CA ASP A 357 16.86 6.11 2.36
C ASP A 357 16.81 6.55 3.81
N LEU A 358 16.18 7.70 4.03
CA LEU A 358 15.88 8.23 5.35
C LEU A 358 14.39 8.54 5.41
N SER A 359 13.70 7.93 6.37
CA SER A 359 12.28 8.15 6.63
C SER A 359 12.04 8.74 8.01
N ILE A 360 10.90 9.40 8.15
CA ILE A 360 10.31 9.80 9.43
C ILE A 360 8.89 9.29 9.55
N GLU A 361 8.55 9.01 10.79
CA GLU A 361 7.22 8.70 11.26
C GLU A 361 6.83 9.71 12.35
N VAL A 362 5.70 10.39 12.16
CA VAL A 362 5.17 11.42 13.05
C VAL A 362 3.84 10.95 13.62
N PHE A 363 3.69 10.99 14.94
CA PHE A 363 2.45 10.59 15.61
C PHE A 363 2.23 11.38 16.88
N ASN A 364 0.99 11.47 17.35
CA ASN A 364 0.71 12.04 18.66
C ASN A 364 1.37 11.16 19.73
N LYS A 365 2.27 11.75 20.53
CA LYS A 365 3.06 11.04 21.55
C LYS A 365 2.22 10.18 22.49
N TYR A 366 0.98 10.59 22.77
CA TYR A 366 0.09 9.92 23.73
C TYR A 366 -0.94 9.01 23.06
N ASP A 367 -1.04 9.02 21.73
CA ASP A 367 -1.92 8.13 20.96
C ASP A 367 -1.06 7.17 20.12
N LEU A 368 -0.54 6.14 20.78
CA LEU A 368 0.37 5.17 20.17
C LEU A 368 -0.31 4.25 19.14
N THR A 369 -1.63 4.18 19.19
CA THR A 369 -2.49 3.41 18.26
C THR A 369 -3.07 4.25 17.14
N GLY A 370 -2.93 5.59 17.23
CA GLY A 370 -3.43 6.55 16.28
C GLY A 370 -2.67 6.56 14.96
N GLN A 371 -3.19 7.32 14.00
CA GLN A 371 -2.56 7.49 12.70
C GLN A 371 -1.15 8.09 12.84
N ARG A 372 -0.27 7.60 11.98
CA ARG A 372 1.10 8.08 11.83
C ARG A 372 1.25 8.74 10.45
N SER A 373 1.77 9.96 10.42
CA SER A 373 2.15 10.65 9.19
C SER A 373 3.59 10.34 8.86
N ASN A 374 3.94 10.30 7.59
CA ASN A 374 5.20 9.71 7.17
C ASN A 374 5.87 10.52 6.07
N GLY A 375 7.19 10.59 6.10
CA GLY A 375 8.01 11.25 5.09
C GLY A 375 9.24 10.41 4.75
N LYS A 376 9.69 10.45 3.50
CA LYS A 376 10.88 9.74 3.03
C LYS A 376 11.67 10.62 2.08
N ILE A 377 13.00 10.54 2.18
CA ILE A 377 13.92 10.97 1.13
C ILE A 377 14.86 9.83 0.75
N THR A 378 15.23 9.79 -0.52
CA THR A 378 16.23 8.88 -1.06
C THR A 378 17.35 9.68 -1.71
N ALA A 379 18.60 9.33 -1.44
CA ALA A 379 19.76 9.91 -2.11
C ALA A 379 20.56 8.81 -2.79
N ALA A 380 21.10 9.10 -3.97
CA ALA A 380 22.04 8.23 -4.68
C ALA A 380 23.38 8.96 -4.87
N SER A 381 24.50 8.23 -4.75
CA SER A 381 25.83 8.83 -4.97
C SER A 381 26.00 9.27 -6.43
N ALA A 382 26.46 10.51 -6.65
CA ALA A 382 26.72 11.04 -7.99
C ALA A 382 27.89 10.35 -8.71
N GLU A 383 28.79 9.73 -7.95
CA GLU A 383 29.99 9.06 -8.45
C GLU A 383 29.72 7.64 -8.97
N ILE A 384 28.47 7.16 -8.93
CA ILE A 384 28.10 5.86 -9.50
C ILE A 384 28.40 5.86 -11.00
N SER A 385 29.19 4.88 -11.42
CA SER A 385 29.57 4.66 -12.82
C SER A 385 29.09 3.32 -13.37
N ASN A 386 28.71 2.38 -12.50
CA ASN A 386 28.21 1.05 -12.84
C ASN A 386 26.88 0.84 -12.13
N LEU A 387 25.79 0.77 -12.90
CA LEU A 387 24.46 0.68 -12.35
C LEU A 387 23.73 -0.54 -12.90
N GLN A 388 23.03 -1.27 -12.04
CA GLN A 388 22.04 -2.26 -12.41
C GLN A 388 20.64 -1.72 -12.07
N VAL A 389 19.78 -1.64 -13.07
CA VAL A 389 18.37 -1.29 -12.92
C VAL A 389 17.55 -2.57 -12.87
N ASN A 390 16.73 -2.74 -11.83
CA ASN A 390 15.80 -3.85 -11.69
C ASN A 390 14.38 -3.40 -12.01
N ASP A 391 13.84 -3.92 -13.11
CA ASP A 391 12.45 -3.74 -13.55
C ASP A 391 11.51 -4.79 -12.92
N TYR A 392 12.08 -5.92 -12.48
CA TYR A 392 11.39 -6.88 -11.63
C TYR A 392 12.18 -7.08 -10.33
N ASP A 393 11.61 -6.65 -9.21
CA ASP A 393 12.25 -6.69 -7.89
C ASP A 393 12.29 -8.13 -7.34
N ASP A 394 13.32 -8.87 -7.72
CA ASP A 394 13.63 -10.18 -7.18
C ASP A 394 15.15 -10.33 -7.06
N ALA A 395 15.64 -10.23 -5.83
CA ALA A 395 17.06 -10.27 -5.50
C ALA A 395 17.80 -11.50 -6.06
N LYS A 396 17.09 -12.61 -6.36
CA LYS A 396 17.70 -13.81 -6.93
C LYS A 396 18.22 -13.59 -8.36
N TYR A 397 17.74 -12.57 -9.07
CA TYR A 397 18.19 -12.21 -10.41
C TYR A 397 19.24 -11.11 -10.41
N SER A 398 19.64 -10.58 -9.26
CA SER A 398 20.68 -9.56 -9.20
C SER A 398 22.01 -10.12 -9.71
N ILE A 399 22.68 -9.36 -10.58
CA ILE A 399 23.98 -9.76 -11.16
C ILE A 399 25.14 -8.90 -10.65
N LEU A 400 24.96 -8.16 -9.56
CA LEU A 400 26.02 -7.34 -8.95
C LEU A 400 27.30 -8.14 -8.69
N THR A 401 27.18 -9.40 -8.25
CA THR A 401 28.35 -10.28 -8.04
C THR A 401 29.08 -10.57 -9.35
N ASN A 402 28.35 -10.77 -10.45
CA ASN A 402 28.92 -10.98 -11.77
C ASN A 402 29.56 -9.70 -12.31
N MET A 403 28.94 -8.53 -12.11
CA MET A 403 29.51 -7.23 -12.46
C MET A 403 30.84 -7.00 -11.76
N ASN A 404 30.90 -7.25 -10.44
CA ASN A 404 32.14 -7.20 -9.67
C ASN A 404 33.19 -8.18 -10.21
N SER A 405 32.78 -9.41 -10.51
CA SER A 405 33.68 -10.44 -11.08
C SER A 405 34.20 -10.08 -12.47
N ALA A 406 33.45 -9.27 -13.23
CA ALA A 406 33.86 -8.72 -14.52
C ALA A 406 34.78 -7.49 -14.40
N GLY A 407 35.14 -7.09 -13.17
CA GLY A 407 36.03 -5.96 -12.90
C GLY A 407 35.34 -4.59 -12.81
N LEU A 408 34.00 -4.55 -12.82
CA LEU A 408 33.26 -3.32 -12.57
C LEU A 408 33.33 -2.98 -11.08
N THR A 409 33.82 -1.80 -10.75
CA THR A 409 34.00 -1.38 -9.36
C THR A 409 32.70 -0.81 -8.81
N SER A 410 32.36 -1.21 -7.58
CA SER A 410 31.22 -0.70 -6.80
C SER A 410 29.91 -0.61 -7.59
N PRO A 411 29.44 -1.69 -8.24
CA PRO A 411 28.17 -1.67 -8.94
C PRO A 411 27.04 -1.45 -7.94
N VAL A 412 26.11 -0.57 -8.29
CA VAL A 412 24.96 -0.20 -7.45
C VAL A 412 23.68 -0.65 -8.12
N GLU A 413 22.71 -1.09 -7.33
CA GLU A 413 21.40 -1.49 -7.80
C GLU A 413 20.34 -0.43 -7.49
N ILE A 414 19.43 -0.22 -8.43
CA ILE A 414 18.31 0.72 -8.34
C ILE A 414 17.06 0.08 -8.96
N SER A 415 15.87 0.48 -8.52
CA SER A 415 14.63 0.08 -9.21
C SER A 415 14.45 0.84 -10.53
N ALA A 416 13.68 0.28 -11.46
CA ALA A 416 13.31 0.97 -12.70
C ALA A 416 12.61 2.30 -12.42
N SER A 417 11.64 2.34 -11.50
CA SER A 417 10.94 3.57 -11.11
C SER A 417 11.87 4.65 -10.56
N GLU A 418 12.82 4.29 -9.70
CA GLU A 418 13.81 5.25 -9.20
C GLU A 418 14.74 5.73 -10.33
N PHE A 419 15.11 4.86 -11.27
CA PHE A 419 15.91 5.24 -12.43
C PHE A 419 15.13 6.15 -13.40
N GLU A 420 13.82 6.00 -13.53
CA GLU A 420 13.00 6.92 -14.32
C GLU A 420 13.12 8.36 -13.80
N ASP A 421 13.06 8.51 -12.46
CA ASP A 421 13.14 9.79 -11.76
C ASP A 421 14.52 10.44 -11.85
N ILE A 422 15.60 9.67 -11.60
CA ILE A 422 16.95 10.23 -11.42
C ILE A 422 18.01 9.74 -12.40
N GLY A 423 17.68 8.84 -13.33
CA GLY A 423 18.63 8.23 -14.26
C GLY A 423 19.46 9.24 -15.06
N ALA A 424 18.82 10.32 -15.52
CA ALA A 424 19.48 11.39 -16.27
C ALA A 424 20.44 12.26 -15.43
N SER A 425 20.45 12.10 -14.11
CA SER A 425 21.34 12.84 -13.20
C SER A 425 22.67 12.13 -12.93
N PHE A 426 22.85 10.89 -13.41
CA PHE A 426 24.10 10.14 -13.27
C PHE A 426 25.11 10.49 -14.37
N ASN A 427 25.81 11.62 -14.19
CA ASN A 427 26.77 12.12 -15.18
C ASN A 427 28.03 11.25 -15.35
N ASN A 428 28.29 10.31 -14.44
CA ASN A 428 29.45 9.42 -14.46
C ASN A 428 29.12 8.01 -14.95
N LEU A 429 27.88 7.76 -15.39
CA LEU A 429 27.42 6.44 -15.78
C LEU A 429 28.22 5.96 -17.00
N SER A 430 28.82 4.77 -16.88
CA SER A 430 29.67 4.15 -17.91
C SER A 430 29.16 2.77 -18.30
N VAL A 431 28.50 2.08 -17.38
CA VAL A 431 27.82 0.80 -17.58
C VAL A 431 26.42 0.87 -16.98
N LEU A 432 25.43 0.50 -17.79
CA LEU A 432 24.04 0.33 -17.38
C LEU A 432 23.60 -1.09 -17.70
N VAL A 433 23.32 -1.86 -16.66
CA VAL A 433 22.68 -3.16 -16.77
C VAL A 433 21.18 -2.97 -16.57
N TRP A 434 20.36 -3.31 -17.56
CA TRP A 434 18.91 -3.33 -17.42
C TRP A 434 18.42 -4.77 -17.20
N ASN A 435 17.89 -5.05 -16.01
CA ASN A 435 17.50 -6.38 -15.59
C ASN A 435 15.98 -6.49 -15.44
N CYS A 436 15.35 -7.16 -16.40
CA CYS A 436 13.92 -7.46 -16.43
C CYS A 436 13.56 -8.76 -15.67
N GLY A 437 14.54 -9.55 -15.22
CA GLY A 437 14.27 -10.81 -14.52
C GLY A 437 13.40 -11.80 -15.34
N GLU A 438 12.51 -12.52 -14.67
CA GLU A 438 11.63 -13.52 -15.29
C GLU A 438 10.33 -12.93 -15.88
N LYS A 439 9.91 -11.76 -15.40
CA LYS A 439 8.58 -11.20 -15.68
C LYS A 439 8.56 -9.72 -16.04
N GLY A 440 9.66 -9.00 -15.85
CA GLY A 440 9.77 -7.59 -16.23
C GLY A 440 9.76 -7.45 -17.75
N SER A 441 9.18 -6.36 -18.23
CA SER A 441 9.06 -6.07 -19.65
C SER A 441 9.26 -4.58 -19.86
N LEU A 442 9.96 -4.21 -20.92
CA LEU A 442 10.23 -2.81 -21.23
C LEU A 442 8.96 -2.06 -21.65
N THR A 443 8.71 -0.94 -20.98
CA THR A 443 7.80 0.11 -21.39
C THR A 443 8.46 1.04 -22.42
N ALA A 444 7.66 1.87 -23.10
CA ALA A 444 8.17 2.89 -24.00
C ALA A 444 9.05 3.94 -23.29
N SER A 445 8.72 4.26 -22.03
CA SER A 445 9.50 5.20 -21.20
C SER A 445 10.91 4.67 -20.96
N GLU A 446 11.01 3.43 -20.49
CA GLU A 446 12.28 2.75 -20.19
C GLU A 446 13.13 2.58 -21.45
N ALA A 447 12.52 2.15 -22.56
CA ALA A 447 13.22 2.04 -23.83
C ALA A 447 13.83 3.38 -24.30
N ASN A 448 13.12 4.50 -24.09
CA ASN A 448 13.65 5.82 -24.41
C ASN A 448 14.83 6.20 -23.50
N LYS A 449 14.79 5.87 -22.22
CA LYS A 449 15.89 6.12 -21.27
C LYS A 449 17.13 5.27 -21.60
N ILE A 450 16.92 3.99 -21.92
CA ILE A 450 17.98 3.10 -22.39
C ILE A 450 18.62 3.64 -23.67
N ASN A 451 17.81 4.04 -24.66
CA ASN A 451 18.31 4.68 -25.89
C ASN A 451 19.11 5.95 -25.59
N SER A 452 18.66 6.79 -24.64
CA SER A 452 19.42 7.98 -24.23
C SER A 452 20.79 7.58 -23.69
N ALA A 453 20.85 6.61 -22.77
CA ALA A 453 22.11 6.12 -22.22
C ALA A 453 23.06 5.60 -23.31
N ILE A 454 22.53 4.83 -24.28
CA ILE A 454 23.32 4.37 -25.43
C ILE A 454 23.87 5.55 -26.25
N ASN A 455 23.03 6.55 -26.54
CA ASN A 455 23.45 7.74 -27.29
C ASN A 455 24.47 8.59 -26.53
N ASP A 456 24.41 8.58 -25.20
CA ASP A 456 25.38 9.23 -24.31
C ASP A 456 26.69 8.43 -24.16
N GLY A 457 26.82 7.29 -24.85
CA GLY A 457 28.02 6.45 -24.86
C GLY A 457 28.13 5.48 -23.68
N VAL A 458 27.05 5.26 -22.94
CA VAL A 458 26.99 4.28 -21.84
C VAL A 458 26.96 2.88 -22.42
N ASN A 459 27.77 1.96 -21.87
CA ASN A 459 27.72 0.55 -22.24
C ASN A 459 26.48 -0.09 -21.63
N VAL A 460 25.50 -0.44 -22.47
CA VAL A 460 24.25 -1.05 -22.03
C VAL A 460 24.28 -2.56 -22.18
N PHE A 461 23.91 -3.27 -21.12
CA PHE A 461 23.62 -4.70 -21.15
C PHE A 461 22.19 -4.95 -20.68
N MET A 462 21.39 -5.67 -21.46
CA MET A 462 20.00 -5.98 -21.10
C MET A 462 19.84 -7.48 -20.90
N LEU A 463 19.16 -7.88 -19.81
CA LEU A 463 18.87 -9.28 -19.51
C LEU A 463 17.45 -9.50 -18.98
N GLY A 464 16.84 -10.62 -19.34
CA GLY A 464 15.50 -11.00 -18.91
C GLY A 464 14.82 -11.92 -19.93
N THR A 465 13.87 -12.72 -19.47
CA THR A 465 13.25 -13.80 -20.27
C THR A 465 12.28 -13.31 -21.34
N ILE A 466 11.72 -12.11 -21.20
CA ILE A 466 10.65 -11.60 -22.06
C ILE A 466 10.94 -10.22 -22.68
N ILE A 467 12.20 -9.74 -22.62
CA ILE A 467 12.62 -8.46 -23.23
C ILE A 467 12.19 -8.38 -24.70
N ALA A 468 12.34 -9.48 -25.42
CA ALA A 468 12.05 -9.59 -26.84
C ALA A 468 10.58 -9.89 -27.15
N ASN A 469 9.62 -9.69 -26.23
CA ASN A 469 8.20 -9.94 -26.50
C ASN A 469 7.35 -8.66 -26.59
N SER A 470 7.96 -7.48 -26.51
CA SER A 470 7.22 -6.21 -26.55
C SER A 470 6.63 -5.90 -27.93
N THR A 471 5.36 -5.53 -27.96
CA THR A 471 4.67 -5.06 -29.17
C THR A 471 4.84 -3.56 -29.42
N ASP A 472 5.42 -2.83 -28.46
CA ASP A 472 5.59 -1.37 -28.52
C ASP A 472 6.65 -0.96 -29.55
N ASN A 473 6.37 0.08 -30.33
CA ASN A 473 7.25 0.54 -31.40
C ASN A 473 8.53 1.20 -30.88
N ALA A 474 8.51 1.90 -29.74
CA ALA A 474 9.69 2.49 -29.13
C ALA A 474 10.65 1.40 -28.64
N VAL A 475 10.10 0.35 -28.02
CA VAL A 475 10.86 -0.83 -27.58
C VAL A 475 11.44 -1.57 -28.79
N LYS A 476 10.64 -1.80 -29.85
CA LYS A 476 11.13 -2.41 -31.11
C LYS A 476 12.25 -1.59 -31.76
N SER A 477 12.12 -0.26 -31.75
CA SER A 477 13.15 0.64 -32.30
C SER A 477 14.46 0.52 -31.53
N MET A 478 14.39 0.52 -30.19
CA MET A 478 15.56 0.29 -29.32
C MET A 478 16.20 -1.08 -29.58
N LEU A 479 15.40 -2.15 -29.69
CA LEU A 479 15.92 -3.50 -29.95
C LEU A 479 16.64 -3.60 -31.30
N ASN A 480 16.12 -2.94 -32.34
CA ASN A 480 16.82 -2.84 -33.62
C ASN A 480 18.17 -2.13 -33.48
N TYR A 481 18.26 -1.09 -32.64
CA TYR A 481 19.48 -0.34 -32.40
C TYR A 481 20.58 -1.21 -31.79
N VAL A 482 20.22 -2.15 -30.91
CA VAL A 482 21.16 -3.11 -30.29
C VAL A 482 21.27 -4.43 -31.06
N GLY A 483 20.79 -4.48 -32.31
CA GLY A 483 20.93 -5.65 -33.19
C GLY A 483 20.06 -6.85 -32.82
N VAL A 484 19.01 -6.67 -32.02
CA VAL A 484 18.03 -7.71 -31.70
C VAL A 484 16.89 -7.63 -32.70
N GLN A 485 16.77 -8.65 -33.56
CA GLN A 485 15.71 -8.76 -34.56
C GLN A 485 14.76 -9.91 -34.22
N PHE A 486 13.46 -9.65 -34.30
CA PHE A 486 12.42 -10.67 -34.18
C PHE A 486 12.41 -11.52 -35.45
N ILE A 487 12.76 -12.81 -35.33
CA ILE A 487 12.49 -13.77 -36.38
C ILE A 487 11.00 -14.14 -36.24
N LYS A 488 10.20 -13.69 -37.21
CA LYS A 488 8.78 -14.05 -37.29
C LYS A 488 8.61 -15.53 -37.64
#